data_AF-A0A1Z5JX87-F1
#
_entry.id   AF-A0A1Z5JX87-F1
#
_cell.length_a   1.000
_cell.length_b   1.000
_cell.length_c   1.000
_cell.angle_alpha   90.00
_cell.angle_beta   90.00
_cell.angle_gamma   90.00
#
_symmetry.space_group_name_H-M   'P 1'
#
loop_
_entity.id
_entity.type
_entity.pdbx_description
1 polymer ?
#
loop_
_entity_poly.entity_id
_entity_poly.type
_entity_poly.pdbx_seq_one_letter_code
_entity_poly.pdbx_strand_id
1 'polypeptide(L)'
;MKQRILSPSHKTPSPRKGYITTAYINCKERFNNMNPRHRWAFFGVWLLWKLIAGCIVLYVAYEEFLPSPSGLRASSSESGKTRVLYIVTSLAEFNTGQRKTVKNQDRLKEVLLPVLADSIQSIVKHPHLQVDVFLITAFSLQPEREALIRRHLPPIVGLQVWEDACPLGYDPPLREATTSARLSENTRALARQHRYVIRDKMEYYDLFVAVEDDMRITGEHIQHFMETSKAIDALREAAPLSGSSSTDWKAPLSRPQLDRMVPGFVRVEVLLNPAEHGPQTKLAPIPLDYEFSSSSSEAHFDPSICCHVNLTDDLIPREVPIPPSPPRDDIVIWETTIEAMAVRKLPNLGWVALLPGPGKKMKETDRIFGYWSGDGGAFGEDATKPSPGEPHLIAQQGGWMATRDQIHRLQDLCMGSFLPPFDPPEYRSDGQESMNVEFWSGGYQFFTGVKGGCNMQRIVRLQPEHFSKHFIYHAANNKQRQLSRERMLKADHFMAQLNSVRKAAEKVLLQSNM
;
A
#
# COMPACT_ATOMS: atom_id res chain seq x y z
N MET A 1 46.64 25.60 -23.40
CA MET A 1 46.54 25.33 -24.85
C MET A 1 46.93 23.90 -25.15
N LYS A 2 45.96 23.00 -25.35
CA LYS A 2 46.17 21.65 -25.93
C LYS A 2 44.95 21.35 -26.82
N GLN A 3 45.15 21.44 -28.13
CA GLN A 3 44.14 21.13 -29.14
C GLN A 3 43.91 19.62 -29.20
N ARG A 4 42.65 19.19 -29.08
CA ARG A 4 42.21 17.83 -29.40
C ARG A 4 41.90 17.74 -30.89
N ILE A 5 42.59 16.83 -31.55
CA ILE A 5 42.36 16.41 -32.93
C ILE A 5 41.06 15.58 -32.95
N LEU A 6 40.05 16.06 -33.69
CA LEU A 6 38.85 15.30 -34.04
C LEU A 6 39.10 14.60 -35.38
N SER A 7 38.98 13.27 -35.39
CA SER A 7 38.94 12.45 -36.62
C SER A 7 37.49 12.34 -37.10
N PRO A 8 37.19 12.47 -38.41
CA PRO A 8 35.85 12.26 -38.93
C PRO A 8 35.56 10.77 -39.12
N SER A 9 34.48 10.29 -38.48
CA SER A 9 33.96 8.94 -38.69
C SER A 9 33.24 8.86 -40.05
N HIS A 10 33.78 8.08 -40.99
CA HIS A 10 33.08 7.68 -42.20
C HIS A 10 31.92 6.74 -41.86
N LYS A 11 30.68 7.22 -42.02
CA LYS A 11 29.50 6.35 -42.06
C LYS A 11 29.31 5.82 -43.48
N THR A 12 29.42 4.52 -43.67
CA THR A 12 29.00 3.82 -44.89
C THR A 12 27.47 3.81 -44.98
N PRO A 13 26.87 4.13 -46.14
CA PRO A 13 25.42 4.10 -46.31
C PRO A 13 24.92 2.65 -46.40
N SER A 14 23.88 2.35 -45.61
CA SER A 14 23.16 1.08 -45.65
C SER A 14 22.47 0.87 -47.02
N PRO A 15 22.66 -0.29 -47.68
CA PRO A 15 22.15 -0.54 -49.04
C PRO A 15 20.65 -0.87 -49.10
N ARG A 16 19.89 -0.77 -48.01
CA ARG A 16 18.48 -1.24 -47.97
C ARG A 16 17.42 -0.22 -48.39
N LYS A 17 17.75 1.06 -48.61
CA LYS A 17 16.75 2.08 -48.97
C LYS A 17 16.40 2.16 -50.47
N GLY A 18 17.16 1.50 -51.36
CA GLY A 18 16.95 1.58 -52.81
C GLY A 18 15.91 0.63 -53.41
N TYR A 19 15.56 -0.46 -52.72
CA TYR A 19 14.69 -1.51 -53.31
C TYR A 19 13.19 -1.21 -53.21
N ILE A 20 12.76 -0.46 -52.18
CA ILE A 20 11.34 -0.17 -51.95
C ILE A 20 10.82 0.89 -52.94
N THR A 21 11.65 1.87 -53.30
CA THR A 21 11.29 2.94 -54.24
C THR A 21 11.09 2.41 -55.66
N THR A 22 11.94 1.50 -56.14
CA THR A 22 11.82 0.96 -57.50
C THR A 22 10.59 0.05 -57.68
N ALA A 23 10.24 -0.73 -56.65
CA ALA A 23 9.04 -1.57 -56.68
C ALA A 23 7.73 -0.75 -56.69
N TYR A 24 7.70 0.35 -55.91
CA TYR A 24 6.54 1.24 -55.85
C TYR A 24 6.32 2.00 -57.16
N ILE A 25 7.40 2.50 -57.77
CA ILE A 25 7.36 3.20 -59.07
C ILE A 25 6.84 2.25 -60.16
N ASN A 26 7.36 1.02 -60.23
CA ASN A 26 6.90 0.01 -61.19
C ASN A 26 5.42 -0.40 -61.00
N CYS A 27 4.94 -0.48 -59.76
CA CYS A 27 3.51 -0.76 -59.49
C CYS A 27 2.61 0.40 -59.94
N LYS A 28 3.02 1.65 -59.67
CA LYS A 28 2.26 2.84 -60.04
C LYS A 28 2.12 2.99 -61.55
N GLU A 29 3.20 2.79 -62.30
CA GLU A 29 3.16 2.84 -63.77
C GLU A 29 2.30 1.71 -64.35
N ARG A 30 2.44 0.48 -63.85
CA ARG A 30 1.59 -0.64 -64.29
C ARG A 30 0.11 -0.38 -64.01
N PHE A 31 -0.22 0.15 -62.83
CA PHE A 31 -1.60 0.52 -62.48
C PHE A 31 -2.14 1.63 -63.40
N ASN A 32 -1.33 2.65 -63.67
CA ASN A 32 -1.66 3.75 -64.56
C ASN A 32 -1.74 3.37 -66.04
N ASN A 33 -1.29 2.17 -66.41
CA ASN A 33 -1.39 1.61 -67.76
C ASN A 33 -2.49 0.54 -67.89
N MET A 34 -3.17 0.14 -66.79
CA MET A 34 -4.29 -0.80 -66.87
C MET A 34 -5.50 -0.17 -67.56
N ASN A 35 -6.31 -0.99 -68.24
CA ASN A 35 -7.63 -0.56 -68.75
C ASN A 35 -8.48 0.00 -67.58
N PRO A 36 -9.22 1.11 -67.78
CA PRO A 36 -10.09 1.70 -66.75
C PRO A 36 -11.01 0.69 -66.04
N ARG A 37 -11.54 -0.31 -66.75
CA ARG A 37 -12.38 -1.38 -66.14
C ARG A 37 -11.61 -2.20 -65.11
N HIS A 38 -10.35 -2.53 -65.38
CA HIS A 38 -9.50 -3.27 -64.43
C HIS A 38 -9.08 -2.41 -63.24
N ARG A 39 -8.88 -1.09 -63.43
CA ARG A 39 -8.61 -0.18 -62.31
C ARG A 39 -9.79 -0.09 -61.34
N TRP A 40 -11.01 -0.02 -61.88
CA TRP A 40 -12.22 -0.04 -61.07
C TRP A 40 -12.41 -1.37 -60.34
N ALA A 41 -12.14 -2.50 -60.99
CA ALA A 41 -12.16 -3.81 -60.34
C ALA A 41 -11.12 -3.91 -59.22
N PHE A 42 -9.88 -3.45 -59.46
CA PHE A 42 -8.83 -3.41 -58.45
C PHE A 42 -9.20 -2.51 -57.27
N PHE A 43 -9.78 -1.33 -57.54
CA PHE A 43 -10.26 -0.42 -56.50
C PHE A 43 -11.39 -1.06 -55.67
N GLY A 44 -12.32 -1.76 -56.32
CA GLY A 44 -13.39 -2.50 -55.64
C GLY A 44 -12.84 -3.61 -54.72
N VAL A 45 -11.89 -4.41 -55.20
CA VAL A 45 -11.22 -5.45 -54.39
C VAL A 45 -10.42 -4.84 -53.24
N TRP A 46 -9.71 -3.73 -53.48
CA TRP A 46 -8.95 -3.03 -52.45
C TRP A 46 -9.87 -2.45 -51.35
N LEU A 47 -11.00 -1.85 -51.75
CA LEU A 47 -11.98 -1.31 -50.81
C LEU A 47 -12.64 -2.43 -50.00
N LEU A 48 -13.02 -3.54 -50.65
CA LEU A 48 -13.56 -4.73 -49.98
C LEU A 48 -12.56 -5.33 -48.99
N TRP A 49 -11.28 -5.41 -49.37
CA TRP A 49 -10.21 -5.85 -48.47
C TRP A 49 -10.05 -4.93 -47.26
N LYS A 50 -10.12 -3.61 -47.44
CA LYS A 50 -10.06 -2.64 -46.34
C LYS A 50 -11.26 -2.76 -45.40
N LEU A 51 -12.46 -3.01 -45.93
CA LEU A 51 -13.64 -3.29 -45.12
C LEU A 51 -13.48 -4.58 -44.33
N ILE A 52 -13.06 -5.68 -44.97
CA ILE A 52 -12.85 -6.98 -44.30
C ILE A 52 -11.77 -6.85 -43.22
N ALA A 53 -10.62 -6.25 -43.52
CA ALA A 53 -9.55 -6.05 -42.55
C ALA A 53 -9.99 -5.15 -41.39
N GLY A 54 -10.76 -4.10 -41.67
CA GLY A 54 -11.37 -3.23 -40.65
C GLY A 54 -12.34 -4.01 -39.75
N CYS A 55 -13.22 -4.83 -40.33
CA CYS A 55 -14.12 -5.70 -39.58
C CYS A 55 -13.37 -6.74 -38.74
N ILE A 56 -12.28 -7.32 -39.23
CA ILE A 56 -11.44 -8.26 -38.46
C ILE A 56 -10.77 -7.54 -37.29
N VAL A 57 -10.19 -6.36 -37.50
CA VAL A 57 -9.60 -5.57 -36.41
C VAL A 57 -10.65 -5.17 -35.38
N LEU A 58 -11.84 -4.75 -35.83
CA LEU A 58 -12.96 -4.46 -34.93
C LEU A 58 -13.46 -5.70 -34.20
N TYR A 59 -13.49 -6.87 -34.85
CA TYR A 59 -13.89 -8.13 -34.23
C TYR A 59 -12.87 -8.61 -33.20
N VAL A 60 -11.57 -8.56 -33.51
CA VAL A 60 -10.49 -8.91 -32.58
C VAL A 60 -10.45 -7.93 -31.41
N ALA A 61 -10.58 -6.63 -31.67
CA ALA A 61 -10.73 -5.64 -30.61
C ALA A 61 -12.00 -5.91 -29.79
N TYR A 62 -13.12 -6.25 -30.43
CA TYR A 62 -14.36 -6.57 -29.72
C TYR A 62 -14.23 -7.83 -28.86
N GLU A 63 -13.56 -8.88 -29.33
CA GLU A 63 -13.28 -10.11 -28.56
C GLU A 63 -12.27 -9.88 -27.43
N GLU A 64 -11.23 -9.07 -27.63
CA GLU A 64 -10.27 -8.71 -26.57
C GLU A 64 -10.89 -7.76 -25.52
N PHE A 65 -11.85 -6.92 -25.92
CA PHE A 65 -12.55 -5.99 -25.02
C PHE A 65 -13.85 -6.54 -24.44
N LEU A 66 -14.36 -7.68 -24.94
CA LEU A 66 -15.44 -8.38 -24.25
C LEU A 66 -14.84 -9.06 -23.02
N PRO A 67 -15.20 -8.64 -21.79
CA PRO A 67 -14.74 -9.32 -20.60
C PRO A 67 -15.16 -10.79 -20.70
N SER A 68 -14.19 -11.70 -20.61
CA SER A 68 -14.44 -13.13 -20.57
C SER A 68 -15.57 -13.41 -19.55
N PRO A 69 -16.67 -14.09 -19.94
CA PRO A 69 -17.86 -14.27 -19.09
C PRO A 69 -17.61 -15.05 -17.79
N SER A 70 -16.40 -15.56 -17.57
CA SER A 70 -16.02 -16.39 -16.44
C SER A 70 -15.52 -15.64 -15.20
N GLY A 71 -15.50 -14.30 -15.17
CA GLY A 71 -14.80 -13.57 -14.11
C GLY A 71 -15.64 -12.91 -13.02
N LEU A 72 -16.45 -11.92 -13.37
CA LEU A 72 -17.10 -11.05 -12.40
C LEU A 72 -18.42 -10.59 -12.99
N ARG A 73 -19.52 -11.18 -12.52
CA ARG A 73 -20.84 -10.58 -12.73
C ARG A 73 -20.77 -9.17 -12.14
N ALA A 74 -20.92 -8.16 -12.98
CA ALA A 74 -21.40 -6.85 -12.55
C ALA A 74 -22.82 -7.08 -12.00
N SER A 75 -22.89 -7.57 -10.77
CA SER A 75 -24.13 -7.60 -10.00
C SER A 75 -24.59 -6.16 -9.94
N SER A 76 -25.77 -5.90 -10.50
CA SER A 76 -26.57 -4.74 -10.16
C SER A 76 -26.50 -4.52 -8.65
N SER A 77 -26.47 -3.25 -8.22
CA SER A 77 -26.23 -2.77 -6.86
C SER A 77 -27.32 -3.15 -5.84
N GLU A 78 -27.99 -4.29 -6.03
CA GLU A 78 -29.16 -4.72 -5.27
C GLU A 78 -28.83 -5.18 -3.84
N SER A 79 -27.56 -5.44 -3.49
CA SER A 79 -27.26 -6.05 -2.18
C SER A 79 -26.98 -5.07 -1.04
N GLY A 80 -26.80 -3.77 -1.28
CA GLY A 80 -26.46 -2.79 -0.24
C GLY A 80 -25.15 -3.07 0.53
N LYS A 81 -24.37 -4.08 0.11
CA LYS A 81 -23.09 -4.46 0.71
C LYS A 81 -21.96 -3.63 0.14
N THR A 82 -20.97 -3.32 0.98
CA THR A 82 -19.70 -2.74 0.52
C THR A 82 -18.89 -3.82 -0.17
N ARG A 83 -18.58 -3.60 -1.45
CA ARG A 83 -17.72 -4.50 -2.23
C ARG A 83 -16.25 -4.15 -1.97
N VAL A 84 -15.50 -5.12 -1.48
CA VAL A 84 -14.09 -5.00 -1.10
C VAL A 84 -13.24 -5.79 -2.08
N LEU A 85 -12.22 -5.17 -2.66
CA LEU A 85 -11.17 -5.87 -3.38
C LEU A 85 -9.95 -6.04 -2.47
N TYR A 86 -9.63 -7.28 -2.12
CA TYR A 86 -8.48 -7.64 -1.30
C TYR A 86 -7.30 -8.04 -2.19
N ILE A 87 -6.33 -7.12 -2.34
CA ILE A 87 -5.19 -7.24 -3.24
C ILE A 87 -3.96 -7.62 -2.43
N VAL A 88 -3.35 -8.75 -2.78
CA VAL A 88 -2.14 -9.27 -2.12
C VAL A 88 -1.01 -9.39 -3.12
N THR A 89 0.20 -8.97 -2.73
CA THR A 89 1.41 -9.22 -3.52
C THR A 89 2.32 -10.21 -2.83
N SER A 90 2.80 -11.21 -3.57
CA SER A 90 3.82 -12.15 -3.12
C SER A 90 5.02 -12.17 -4.06
N LEU A 91 6.20 -11.96 -3.49
CA LEU A 91 7.44 -11.88 -4.25
C LEU A 91 8.05 -13.26 -4.55
N ALA A 92 7.79 -14.25 -3.70
CA ALA A 92 8.43 -15.55 -3.84
C ALA A 92 7.51 -16.65 -3.31
N GLU A 93 7.42 -17.74 -4.08
CA GLU A 93 6.72 -18.94 -3.63
C GLU A 93 7.47 -19.63 -2.49
N PHE A 94 8.80 -19.66 -2.61
CA PHE A 94 9.71 -20.25 -1.63
C PHE A 94 10.69 -19.21 -1.10
N ASN A 95 10.94 -19.25 0.21
CA ASN A 95 11.91 -18.36 0.83
C ASN A 95 13.33 -18.67 0.34
N THR A 96 14.10 -17.63 0.04
CA THR A 96 15.49 -17.77 -0.44
C THR A 96 16.51 -17.94 0.68
N GLY A 97 16.09 -17.82 1.94
CA GLY A 97 16.96 -17.75 3.12
C GLY A 97 17.49 -16.35 3.43
N GLN A 98 17.22 -15.37 2.55
CA GLN A 98 17.54 -13.97 2.83
C GLN A 98 16.76 -13.45 4.03
N ARG A 99 17.30 -12.43 4.71
CA ARG A 99 16.67 -11.79 5.88
C ARG A 99 16.38 -12.78 7.03
N LYS A 100 17.23 -13.80 7.21
CA LYS A 100 17.07 -14.84 8.25
C LYS A 100 15.77 -15.65 8.13
N THR A 101 15.23 -15.77 6.92
CA THR A 101 14.14 -16.72 6.63
C THR A 101 14.69 -18.14 6.49
N VAL A 102 13.84 -19.15 6.60
CA VAL A 102 14.25 -20.54 6.37
C VAL A 102 14.31 -20.76 4.86
N LYS A 103 15.47 -21.20 4.35
CA LYS A 103 15.67 -21.42 2.91
C LYS A 103 14.81 -22.58 2.43
N ASN A 104 14.16 -22.41 1.28
CA ASN A 104 13.21 -23.35 0.65
C ASN A 104 11.92 -23.58 1.44
N GLN A 105 11.66 -22.79 2.49
CA GLN A 105 10.36 -22.80 3.15
C GLN A 105 9.27 -22.40 2.15
N ASP A 106 8.16 -23.16 2.13
CA ASP A 106 7.00 -22.89 1.30
C ASP A 106 6.26 -21.64 1.81
N ARG A 107 6.68 -20.46 1.36
CA ARG A 107 6.12 -19.16 1.81
C ARG A 107 4.66 -19.05 1.45
N LEU A 108 4.26 -19.54 0.28
CA LEU A 108 2.86 -19.50 -0.14
C LEU A 108 1.97 -20.27 0.84
N LYS A 109 2.33 -21.52 1.18
CA LYS A 109 1.53 -22.36 2.06
C LYS A 109 1.67 -22.02 3.54
N GLU A 110 2.85 -21.62 3.98
CA GLU A 110 3.17 -21.45 5.41
C GLU A 110 3.02 -20.02 5.92
N VAL A 111 2.97 -19.03 5.02
CA VAL A 111 2.88 -17.61 5.40
C VAL A 111 1.67 -16.95 4.74
N LEU A 112 1.61 -16.97 3.40
CA LEU A 112 0.56 -16.26 2.66
C LEU A 112 -0.82 -16.86 2.92
N LEU A 113 -0.97 -18.16 2.65
CA LEU A 113 -2.26 -18.82 2.65
C LEU A 113 -2.96 -18.81 4.03
N PRO A 114 -2.27 -19.08 5.16
CA PRO A 114 -2.89 -19.03 6.48
C PRO A 114 -3.46 -17.65 6.79
N VAL A 115 -2.68 -16.60 6.49
CA VAL A 115 -3.08 -15.21 6.74
C VAL A 115 -4.21 -14.78 5.82
N LEU A 116 -4.11 -15.10 4.53
CA LEU A 116 -5.14 -14.78 3.54
C LEU A 116 -6.45 -15.48 3.86
N ALA A 117 -6.41 -16.79 4.14
CA ALA A 117 -7.61 -17.57 4.43
C ALA A 117 -8.32 -17.04 5.68
N ASP A 118 -7.60 -16.83 6.78
CA ASP A 118 -8.18 -16.30 8.02
C ASP A 118 -8.69 -14.87 7.85
N SER A 119 -7.96 -14.00 7.15
CA SER A 119 -8.41 -12.63 6.82
C SER A 119 -9.74 -12.64 6.08
N ILE A 120 -9.85 -13.44 5.01
CA ILE A 120 -11.07 -13.53 4.21
C ILE A 120 -12.21 -14.17 4.99
N GLN A 121 -11.94 -15.24 5.76
CA GLN A 121 -12.95 -15.85 6.65
C GLN A 121 -13.46 -14.88 7.71
N SER A 122 -12.60 -14.01 8.23
CA SER A 122 -13.02 -12.94 9.13
C SER A 122 -13.93 -11.94 8.40
N ILE A 123 -13.56 -11.49 7.20
CA ILE A 123 -14.31 -10.49 6.44
C ILE A 123 -15.71 -10.99 6.06
N VAL A 124 -15.84 -12.24 5.59
CA VAL A 124 -17.15 -12.79 5.17
C VAL A 124 -18.14 -12.99 6.33
N LYS A 125 -17.67 -12.99 7.59
CA LYS A 125 -18.56 -13.01 8.76
C LYS A 125 -19.32 -11.70 8.95
N HIS A 126 -18.86 -10.59 8.35
CA HIS A 126 -19.57 -9.32 8.41
C HIS A 126 -20.61 -9.26 7.29
N PRO A 127 -21.93 -9.22 7.60
CA PRO A 127 -22.98 -9.38 6.61
C PRO A 127 -23.06 -8.23 5.59
N HIS A 128 -22.52 -7.06 5.94
CA HIS A 128 -22.49 -5.86 5.11
C HIS A 128 -21.26 -5.79 4.18
N LEU A 129 -20.33 -6.74 4.28
CA LEU A 129 -19.15 -6.83 3.42
C LEU A 129 -19.32 -7.93 2.38
N GLN A 130 -18.81 -7.67 1.18
CA GLN A 130 -18.58 -8.66 0.15
C GLN A 130 -17.13 -8.52 -0.30
N VAL A 131 -16.37 -9.60 -0.35
CA VAL A 131 -14.94 -9.55 -0.66
C VAL A 131 -14.59 -10.48 -1.80
N ASP A 132 -13.74 -9.99 -2.69
CA ASP A 132 -13.04 -10.77 -3.71
C ASP A 132 -11.53 -10.60 -3.54
N VAL A 133 -10.76 -11.60 -3.96
CA VAL A 133 -9.29 -11.62 -3.84
C VAL A 133 -8.64 -11.39 -5.20
N PHE A 134 -7.63 -10.52 -5.23
CA PHE A 134 -6.72 -10.36 -6.36
C PHE A 134 -5.29 -10.64 -5.91
N LEU A 135 -4.74 -11.77 -6.35
CA LEU A 135 -3.39 -12.19 -6.00
C LEU A 135 -2.41 -11.80 -7.10
N ILE A 136 -1.38 -11.05 -6.76
CA ILE A 136 -0.30 -10.64 -7.66
C ILE A 136 0.96 -11.40 -7.24
N THR A 137 1.55 -12.17 -8.15
CA THR A 137 2.73 -12.99 -7.87
C THR A 137 3.87 -12.60 -8.81
N ALA A 138 5.10 -12.58 -8.29
CA ALA A 138 6.30 -12.40 -9.10
C ALA A 138 6.81 -13.72 -9.72
N PHE A 139 6.04 -14.80 -9.59
CA PHE A 139 6.36 -16.13 -10.07
C PHE A 139 5.11 -16.72 -10.73
N SER A 140 5.29 -17.70 -11.61
CA SER A 140 4.16 -18.46 -12.16
C SER A 140 3.60 -19.41 -11.12
N LEU A 141 2.29 -19.34 -10.91
CA LEU A 141 1.57 -20.12 -9.92
C LEU A 141 1.07 -21.40 -10.58
N GLN A 142 1.57 -22.56 -10.14
CA GLN A 142 1.13 -23.81 -10.75
C GLN A 142 -0.36 -24.07 -10.47
N PRO A 143 -1.11 -24.72 -11.38
CA PRO A 143 -2.55 -24.95 -11.22
C PRO A 143 -2.95 -25.62 -9.89
N GLU A 144 -2.14 -26.56 -9.39
CA GLU A 144 -2.36 -27.22 -8.11
C GLU A 144 -2.21 -26.27 -6.92
N ARG A 145 -1.40 -25.22 -7.06
CA ARG A 145 -1.16 -24.19 -6.04
C ARG A 145 -2.30 -23.17 -6.04
N GLU A 146 -2.79 -22.77 -7.21
CA GLU A 146 -4.01 -21.98 -7.29
C GLU A 146 -5.22 -22.75 -6.71
N ALA A 147 -5.35 -24.03 -7.05
CA ALA A 147 -6.39 -24.91 -6.50
C ALA A 147 -6.27 -25.07 -4.98
N LEU A 148 -5.04 -25.08 -4.44
CA LEU A 148 -4.80 -25.06 -3.00
C LEU A 148 -5.35 -23.78 -2.36
N ILE A 149 -5.04 -22.61 -2.93
CA ILE A 149 -5.57 -21.32 -2.43
C ILE A 149 -7.09 -21.33 -2.48
N ARG A 150 -7.65 -21.74 -3.62
CA ARG A 150 -9.10 -21.75 -3.86
C ARG A 150 -9.86 -22.61 -2.86
N ARG A 151 -9.30 -23.74 -2.44
CA ARG A 151 -9.91 -24.64 -1.45
C ARG A 151 -10.08 -24.02 -0.07
N HIS A 152 -9.22 -23.07 0.29
CA HIS A 152 -9.22 -22.42 1.61
C HIS A 152 -9.99 -21.10 1.62
N LEU A 153 -10.42 -20.62 0.45
CA LEU A 153 -11.28 -19.45 0.32
C LEU A 153 -12.74 -19.88 0.30
N PRO A 154 -13.66 -19.12 0.94
CA PRO A 154 -15.09 -19.41 0.86
C PRO A 154 -15.57 -19.44 -0.60
N PRO A 155 -16.50 -20.34 -0.98
CA PRO A 155 -16.94 -20.49 -2.38
C PRO A 155 -17.55 -19.22 -3.00
N ILE A 156 -18.07 -18.32 -2.16
CA ILE A 156 -18.67 -17.04 -2.57
C ILE A 156 -17.64 -15.96 -2.93
N VAL A 157 -16.37 -16.16 -2.58
CA VAL A 157 -15.29 -15.19 -2.77
C VAL A 157 -14.60 -15.45 -4.10
N GLY A 158 -14.59 -14.48 -5.01
CA GLY A 158 -13.83 -14.55 -6.25
C GLY A 158 -12.31 -14.57 -6.02
N LEU A 159 -11.58 -15.19 -6.94
CA LEU A 159 -10.11 -15.12 -7.00
C LEU A 159 -9.68 -14.81 -8.42
N GLN A 160 -8.82 -13.82 -8.55
CA GLN A 160 -8.05 -13.54 -9.76
C GLN A 160 -6.57 -13.58 -9.41
N VAL A 161 -5.77 -14.12 -10.33
CA VAL A 161 -4.32 -14.20 -10.18
C VAL A 161 -3.66 -13.47 -11.34
N TRP A 162 -2.70 -12.60 -11.02
CA TRP A 162 -1.75 -12.04 -11.97
C TRP A 162 -0.37 -12.62 -11.68
N GLU A 163 0.04 -13.57 -12.53
CA GLU A 163 1.32 -14.26 -12.48
C GLU A 163 2.43 -13.50 -13.21
N ASP A 164 3.68 -13.80 -12.86
CA ASP A 164 4.88 -13.19 -13.46
C ASP A 164 4.78 -11.65 -13.54
N ALA A 165 4.14 -11.06 -12.53
CA ALA A 165 3.77 -9.65 -12.52
C ALA A 165 4.94 -8.72 -12.17
N CYS A 166 6.14 -9.28 -11.94
CA CYS A 166 7.30 -8.50 -11.58
C CYS A 166 7.72 -7.62 -12.76
N PRO A 167 7.72 -6.29 -12.60
CA PRO A 167 8.06 -5.40 -13.70
C PRO A 167 9.53 -5.54 -14.10
N LEU A 168 9.81 -5.49 -15.40
CA LEU A 168 11.17 -5.43 -15.92
C LEU A 168 11.68 -3.99 -15.92
N GLY A 169 12.87 -3.79 -15.35
CA GLY A 169 13.56 -2.51 -15.35
C GLY A 169 15.07 -2.68 -15.54
N TYR A 170 15.75 -1.61 -15.95
CA TYR A 170 17.21 -1.58 -15.93
C TYR A 170 17.72 -1.39 -14.50
N ASP A 171 18.76 -2.14 -14.13
CA ASP A 171 19.40 -2.07 -12.82
C ASP A 171 19.93 -0.63 -12.54
N PRO A 172 19.50 0.04 -11.46
CA PRO A 172 19.85 1.43 -11.16
C PRO A 172 21.35 1.78 -11.21
N PRO A 173 22.29 0.96 -10.70
CA PRO A 173 23.73 1.22 -10.81
C PRO A 173 24.27 1.14 -12.24
N LEU A 174 23.56 0.44 -13.13
CA LEU A 174 23.97 0.22 -14.52
C LEU A 174 23.25 1.13 -15.53
N ARG A 175 22.15 1.78 -15.12
CA ARG A 175 21.33 2.66 -15.98
C ARG A 175 22.11 3.78 -16.66
N GLU A 176 23.15 4.30 -16.02
CA GLU A 176 23.91 5.45 -16.53
C GLU A 176 25.35 5.09 -16.92
N ALA A 177 25.85 3.91 -16.54
CA ALA A 177 27.29 3.65 -16.52
C ALA A 177 27.82 2.78 -17.67
N THR A 178 27.02 1.94 -18.33
CA THR A 178 27.60 0.98 -19.31
C THR A 178 26.64 0.56 -20.43
N THR A 179 27.19 0.25 -21.61
CA THR A 179 26.51 -0.47 -22.70
C THR A 179 26.09 -1.90 -22.32
N SER A 180 26.42 -2.34 -21.11
CA SER A 180 26.09 -3.65 -20.55
C SER A 180 24.87 -3.66 -19.63
N ALA A 181 24.11 -2.56 -19.51
CA ALA A 181 22.86 -2.56 -18.75
C ALA A 181 21.89 -3.63 -19.30
N ARG A 182 21.48 -4.57 -18.45
CA ARG A 182 20.50 -5.61 -18.79
C ARG A 182 19.16 -5.29 -18.15
N LEU A 183 18.08 -5.71 -18.82
CA LEU A 183 16.77 -5.77 -18.21
C LEU A 183 16.77 -6.89 -17.18
N SER A 184 16.25 -6.59 -15.99
CA SER A 184 16.03 -7.58 -14.94
C SER A 184 14.72 -7.27 -14.22
N GLU A 185 14.22 -8.26 -13.49
CA GLU A 185 13.07 -8.09 -12.61
C GLU A 185 13.37 -7.04 -11.54
N ASN A 186 12.51 -6.03 -11.46
CA ASN A 186 12.53 -5.02 -10.42
C ASN A 186 11.56 -5.40 -9.31
N THR A 187 12.00 -6.34 -8.49
CA THR A 187 11.23 -6.91 -7.37
C THR A 187 10.77 -5.86 -6.35
N ARG A 188 11.50 -4.76 -6.22
CA ARG A 188 11.16 -3.64 -5.34
C ARG A 188 9.95 -2.83 -5.83
N ALA A 189 9.60 -2.95 -7.10
CA ALA A 189 8.47 -2.27 -7.71
C ALA A 189 7.24 -3.19 -7.90
N LEU A 190 7.27 -4.44 -7.41
CA LEU A 190 6.14 -5.38 -7.52
C LEU A 190 4.87 -4.79 -6.90
N ALA A 191 4.96 -4.19 -5.71
CA ALA A 191 3.80 -3.60 -5.02
C ALA A 191 3.19 -2.40 -5.76
N ARG A 192 3.86 -1.82 -6.77
CA ARG A 192 3.22 -0.81 -7.62
C ARG A 192 2.04 -1.39 -8.40
N GLN A 193 2.06 -2.71 -8.69
CA GLN A 193 1.00 -3.40 -9.42
C GLN A 193 -0.36 -3.33 -8.71
N HIS A 194 -0.38 -3.09 -7.39
CA HIS A 194 -1.61 -2.75 -6.67
C HIS A 194 -2.38 -1.62 -7.37
N ARG A 195 -1.70 -0.57 -7.83
CA ARG A 195 -2.34 0.61 -8.42
C ARG A 195 -2.88 0.33 -9.83
N TYR A 196 -2.26 -0.57 -10.57
CA TYR A 196 -2.76 -1.02 -11.87
C TYR A 196 -4.07 -1.79 -11.71
N VAL A 197 -4.09 -2.78 -10.81
CA VAL A 197 -5.31 -3.52 -10.48
C VAL A 197 -6.43 -2.57 -10.04
N ILE A 198 -6.12 -1.61 -9.16
CA ILE A 198 -7.12 -0.65 -8.67
C ILE A 198 -7.67 0.23 -9.80
N ARG A 199 -6.82 0.72 -10.69
CA ARG A 199 -7.26 1.51 -11.85
C ARG A 199 -8.26 0.72 -12.70
N ASP A 200 -7.97 -0.55 -12.96
CA ASP A 200 -8.83 -1.40 -13.80
C ASP A 200 -10.09 -1.87 -13.08
N LYS A 201 -10.06 -1.92 -11.75
CA LYS A 201 -11.16 -2.41 -10.91
C LYS A 201 -11.96 -1.31 -10.21
N MET A 202 -11.66 -0.03 -10.47
CA MET A 202 -12.21 1.11 -9.73
C MET A 202 -13.75 1.12 -9.69
N GLU A 203 -14.39 0.82 -10.81
CA GLU A 203 -15.85 0.87 -10.97
C GLU A 203 -16.59 -0.30 -10.27
N TYR A 204 -15.87 -1.37 -9.95
CA TYR A 204 -16.45 -2.63 -9.47
C TYR A 204 -16.43 -2.77 -7.94
N TYR A 205 -15.61 -1.99 -7.23
CA TYR A 205 -15.41 -2.11 -5.80
C TYR A 205 -15.43 -0.76 -5.10
N ASP A 206 -15.94 -0.75 -3.87
CA ASP A 206 -16.19 0.46 -3.09
C ASP A 206 -15.04 0.72 -2.09
N LEU A 207 -14.33 -0.34 -1.70
CA LEU A 207 -13.15 -0.32 -0.85
C LEU A 207 -12.04 -1.20 -1.44
N PHE A 208 -10.80 -0.70 -1.37
CA PHE A 208 -9.61 -1.43 -1.78
C PHE A 208 -8.70 -1.66 -0.58
N VAL A 209 -8.26 -2.90 -0.41
CA VAL A 209 -7.28 -3.32 0.60
C VAL A 209 -6.07 -3.85 -0.14
N ALA A 210 -4.92 -3.19 -0.03
CA ALA A 210 -3.70 -3.56 -0.75
C ALA A 210 -2.58 -3.83 0.25
N VAL A 211 -2.09 -5.07 0.31
CA VAL A 211 -1.18 -5.52 1.36
C VAL A 211 -0.09 -6.46 0.84
N GLU A 212 0.99 -6.57 1.62
CA GLU A 212 1.99 -7.63 1.53
C GLU A 212 1.40 -8.99 1.94
N ASP A 213 2.04 -10.07 1.52
CA ASP A 213 1.57 -11.45 1.69
C ASP A 213 1.66 -11.98 3.13
N ASP A 214 2.33 -11.29 4.04
CA ASP A 214 2.44 -11.65 5.46
C ASP A 214 1.63 -10.72 6.39
N MET A 215 0.70 -9.94 5.83
CA MET A 215 -0.13 -8.99 6.59
C MET A 215 -1.56 -9.48 6.77
N ARG A 216 -1.99 -9.60 8.03
CA ARG A 216 -3.36 -10.02 8.39
C ARG A 216 -4.28 -8.82 8.57
N ILE A 217 -5.35 -8.76 7.77
CA ILE A 217 -6.40 -7.74 7.85
C ILE A 217 -7.77 -8.41 8.01
N THR A 218 -8.45 -8.14 9.12
CA THR A 218 -9.74 -8.74 9.46
C THR A 218 -10.91 -7.87 9.03
N GLY A 219 -12.12 -8.42 9.13
CA GLY A 219 -13.36 -7.65 8.96
C GLY A 219 -13.48 -6.50 9.97
N GLU A 220 -13.01 -6.69 11.21
CA GLU A 220 -12.95 -5.62 12.22
C GLU A 220 -12.05 -4.45 11.80
N HIS A 221 -10.90 -4.71 11.18
CA HIS A 221 -10.02 -3.65 10.66
C HIS A 221 -10.70 -2.85 9.54
N ILE A 222 -11.41 -3.54 8.64
CA ILE A 222 -12.16 -2.90 7.55
C ILE A 222 -13.31 -2.06 8.10
N GLN A 223 -14.11 -2.61 9.00
CA GLN A 223 -15.23 -1.89 9.60
C GLN A 223 -14.73 -0.64 10.34
N HIS A 224 -13.69 -0.79 11.15
CA HIS A 224 -13.07 0.33 11.87
C HIS A 224 -12.49 1.39 10.93
N PHE A 225 -11.86 0.98 9.82
CA PHE A 225 -11.38 1.88 8.78
C PHE A 225 -12.52 2.69 8.16
N MET A 226 -13.63 2.05 7.82
CA MET A 226 -14.79 2.71 7.22
C MET A 226 -15.47 3.67 8.21
N GLU A 227 -15.68 3.25 9.46
CA GLU A 227 -16.26 4.08 10.52
C GLU A 227 -15.40 5.32 10.78
N THR A 228 -14.09 5.14 10.92
CA THR A 228 -13.16 6.25 11.15
C THR A 228 -13.07 7.16 9.93
N SER A 229 -13.07 6.61 8.71
CA SER A 229 -13.09 7.40 7.47
C SER A 229 -14.36 8.25 7.35
N LYS A 230 -15.53 7.68 7.67
CA LYS A 230 -16.80 8.40 7.67
C LYS A 230 -16.80 9.55 8.68
N ALA A 231 -16.22 9.33 9.86
CA ALA A 231 -16.08 10.37 10.87
C ALA A 231 -15.11 11.49 10.42
N ILE A 232 -14.00 11.15 9.75
CA ILE A 232 -13.10 12.14 9.13
C ILE A 232 -13.84 12.93 8.03
N ASP A 233 -14.61 12.27 7.18
CA ASP A 233 -15.39 12.93 6.12
C ASP A 233 -16.44 13.89 6.70
N ALA A 234 -17.12 13.51 7.79
CA ALA A 234 -18.05 14.39 8.49
C ALA A 234 -17.35 15.64 9.06
N LEU A 235 -16.14 15.48 9.62
CA LEU A 235 -15.33 16.61 10.05
C LEU A 235 -14.92 17.49 8.87
N ARG A 236 -14.54 16.88 7.74
CA ARG A 236 -14.13 17.60 6.53
C ARG A 236 -15.24 18.50 6.01
N GLU A 237 -16.48 17.98 5.91
CA GLU A 237 -17.59 18.78 5.40
C GLU A 237 -17.99 19.95 6.33
N ALA A 238 -17.72 19.82 7.63
CA ALA A 238 -17.95 20.88 8.61
C ALA A 238 -16.77 21.89 8.72
N ALA A 239 -15.63 21.60 8.11
CA ALA A 239 -14.41 22.38 8.27
C ALA A 239 -14.35 23.60 7.34
N PRO A 240 -13.65 24.68 7.74
CA PRO A 240 -13.43 25.84 6.89
C PRO A 240 -12.58 25.47 5.66
N LEU A 241 -12.87 26.10 4.52
CA LEU A 241 -12.18 25.87 3.25
C LEU A 241 -10.69 26.27 3.29
N SER A 242 -10.37 27.32 4.04
CA SER A 242 -9.01 27.81 4.24
C SER A 242 -8.60 27.64 5.70
N GLY A 243 -7.39 27.14 5.92
CA GLY A 243 -6.78 27.11 7.25
C GLY A 243 -6.14 28.44 7.60
N SER A 244 -6.19 28.83 8.88
CA SER A 244 -5.14 29.69 9.42
C SER A 244 -3.82 28.93 9.30
N SER A 245 -2.74 29.58 8.88
CA SER A 245 -1.38 29.01 8.84
C SER A 245 -0.79 28.75 10.24
N SER A 246 -1.64 28.47 11.21
CA SER A 246 -1.27 28.32 12.60
C SER A 246 -0.67 26.95 12.82
N THR A 247 0.52 26.93 13.43
CA THR A 247 1.12 25.73 14.01
C THR A 247 0.45 25.34 15.33
N ASP A 248 -0.56 26.10 15.78
CA ASP A 248 -1.33 25.80 16.99
C ASP A 248 -2.13 24.51 16.80
N TRP A 249 -1.68 23.45 17.48
CA TRP A 249 -2.36 22.17 17.48
C TRP A 249 -3.75 22.21 18.15
N LYS A 250 -4.12 23.30 18.82
CA LYS A 250 -5.45 23.51 19.42
C LYS A 250 -6.46 24.09 18.43
N ALA A 251 -5.99 24.77 17.37
CA ALA A 251 -6.86 25.43 16.39
C ALA A 251 -7.68 24.41 15.59
N PRO A 252 -8.92 24.72 15.16
CA PRO A 252 -9.70 23.82 14.30
C PRO A 252 -8.95 23.44 13.01
N LEU A 253 -9.14 22.20 12.54
CA LEU A 253 -8.57 21.76 11.27
C LEU A 253 -9.37 22.33 10.10
N SER A 254 -8.66 22.71 9.04
CA SER A 254 -9.22 23.09 7.75
C SER A 254 -9.53 21.88 6.89
N ARG A 255 -10.34 22.10 5.84
CA ARG A 255 -10.66 21.07 4.84
C ARG A 255 -9.40 20.47 4.19
N PRO A 256 -8.40 21.25 3.70
CA PRO A 256 -7.17 20.69 3.15
C PRO A 256 -6.37 19.80 4.12
N GLN A 257 -6.37 20.14 5.42
CA GLN A 257 -5.74 19.29 6.43
C GLN A 257 -6.50 17.97 6.60
N LEU A 258 -7.83 18.02 6.68
CA LEU A 258 -8.67 16.83 6.82
C LEU A 258 -8.69 15.95 5.56
N ASP A 259 -8.54 16.54 4.37
CA ASP A 259 -8.36 15.81 3.11
C ASP A 259 -7.11 14.92 3.13
N ARG A 260 -6.12 15.26 3.96
CA ARG A 260 -4.88 14.49 4.16
C ARG A 260 -4.98 13.50 5.31
N MET A 261 -6.10 13.42 6.01
CA MET A 261 -6.26 12.55 7.16
C MET A 261 -6.84 11.19 6.76
N VAL A 262 -6.22 10.11 7.22
CA VAL A 262 -6.71 8.72 7.02
C VAL A 262 -6.55 7.89 8.28
N PRO A 263 -7.38 6.86 8.49
CA PRO A 263 -7.12 5.87 9.53
C PRO A 263 -5.77 5.19 9.29
N GLY A 264 -4.93 5.12 10.32
CA GLY A 264 -3.63 4.47 10.26
C GLY A 264 -3.63 3.10 10.93
N PHE A 265 -2.69 2.26 10.53
CA PHE A 265 -2.36 1.01 11.22
C PHE A 265 -0.91 1.02 11.70
N VAL A 266 -0.62 0.16 12.68
CA VAL A 266 0.71 -0.13 13.18
C VAL A 266 0.93 -1.63 13.10
N ARG A 267 2.05 -2.07 12.52
CA ARG A 267 2.37 -3.49 12.46
C ARG A 267 2.80 -4.04 13.81
N VAL A 268 2.34 -5.26 14.10
CA VAL A 268 2.74 -6.02 15.28
C VAL A 268 3.28 -7.39 14.89
N GLU A 269 4.18 -7.90 15.71
CA GLU A 269 4.68 -9.26 15.68
C GLU A 269 4.38 -9.92 17.02
N VAL A 270 4.29 -11.24 16.99
CA VAL A 270 4.18 -12.07 18.18
C VAL A 270 5.57 -12.58 18.52
N LEU A 271 6.02 -12.35 19.74
CA LEU A 271 7.26 -12.91 20.24
C LEU A 271 7.15 -14.43 20.35
N LEU A 272 7.94 -15.16 19.55
CA LEU A 272 7.92 -16.62 19.53
C LEU A 272 8.88 -17.22 20.57
N ASN A 273 9.95 -16.49 20.90
CA ASN A 273 10.90 -16.85 21.94
C ASN A 273 11.28 -15.60 22.77
N PRO A 274 10.44 -15.19 23.73
CA PRO A 274 10.71 -13.99 24.55
C PRO A 274 12.02 -14.05 25.35
N ALA A 275 12.54 -15.25 25.63
CA ALA A 275 13.82 -15.41 26.33
C ALA A 275 15.01 -14.94 25.47
N GLU A 276 14.96 -15.20 24.17
CA GLU A 276 16.03 -14.86 23.23
C GLU A 276 15.80 -13.50 22.54
N HIS A 277 14.54 -13.19 22.20
CA HIS A 277 14.15 -12.02 21.41
C HIS A 277 13.11 -11.16 22.13
N GLY A 278 13.19 -11.09 23.46
CA GLY A 278 12.24 -10.35 24.28
C GLY A 278 12.13 -8.84 23.96
N PRO A 279 11.13 -8.15 24.52
CA PRO A 279 10.93 -6.73 24.30
C PRO A 279 11.97 -5.89 25.03
N GLN A 280 12.10 -4.62 24.65
CA GLN A 280 12.95 -3.66 25.33
C GLN A 280 12.62 -3.58 26.82
N THR A 281 13.64 -3.45 27.66
CA THR A 281 13.50 -3.32 29.11
C THR A 281 13.50 -1.86 29.55
N LYS A 282 14.27 -1.02 28.86
CA LYS A 282 14.30 0.42 29.09
C LYS A 282 13.28 1.09 28.18
N LEU A 283 12.28 1.72 28.79
CA LEU A 283 11.29 2.50 28.07
C LEU A 283 11.73 3.96 27.93
N ALA A 284 11.12 4.65 26.98
CA ALA A 284 11.16 6.10 26.91
C ALA A 284 10.67 6.73 28.24
N PRO A 285 11.13 7.95 28.59
CA PRO A 285 10.79 8.66 29.83
C PRO A 285 9.35 9.19 29.89
N ILE A 286 8.39 8.45 29.32
CA ILE A 286 6.97 8.69 29.42
C ILE A 286 6.39 7.57 30.30
N PRO A 287 5.74 7.90 31.44
CA PRO A 287 5.20 6.89 32.34
C PRO A 287 4.11 6.07 31.66
N LEU A 288 3.93 4.83 32.12
CA LEU A 288 2.81 3.99 31.71
C LEU A 288 1.57 4.42 32.51
N ASP A 289 0.48 4.70 31.82
CA ASP A 289 -0.81 5.04 32.44
C ASP A 289 -1.93 4.25 31.75
N TYR A 290 -2.45 3.25 32.46
CA TYR A 290 -3.53 2.38 31.98
C TYR A 290 -4.92 2.90 32.33
N GLU A 291 -5.04 4.00 33.08
CA GLU A 291 -6.32 4.57 33.50
C GLU A 291 -6.83 5.56 32.46
N PHE A 292 -7.68 5.09 31.53
CA PHE A 292 -8.21 5.95 30.45
C PHE A 292 -9.40 6.81 30.90
N SER A 293 -10.14 6.35 31.91
CA SER A 293 -11.32 7.02 32.45
C SER A 293 -11.17 7.28 33.96
N SER A 294 -12.01 8.17 34.50
CA SER A 294 -12.10 8.43 35.93
C SER A 294 -12.71 7.28 36.74
N SER A 295 -13.19 6.22 36.08
CA SER A 295 -13.84 5.07 36.72
C SER A 295 -12.86 4.02 37.29
N SER A 296 -11.56 4.32 37.33
CA SER A 296 -10.50 3.48 37.90
C SER A 296 -10.32 2.08 37.26
N SER A 297 -10.92 1.83 36.09
CA SER A 297 -10.71 0.59 35.34
C SER A 297 -9.51 0.76 34.40
N GLU A 298 -8.48 -0.05 34.59
CA GLU A 298 -7.38 -0.16 33.64
C GLU A 298 -7.88 -0.65 32.28
N ALA A 299 -7.37 -0.06 31.20
CA ALA A 299 -7.63 -0.50 29.84
C ALA A 299 -6.33 -0.97 29.19
N HIS A 300 -6.40 -2.11 28.51
CA HIS A 300 -5.24 -2.79 27.93
C HIS A 300 -5.43 -3.07 26.45
N PHE A 301 -4.31 -3.32 25.78
CA PHE A 301 -4.30 -3.83 24.42
C PHE A 301 -4.99 -5.21 24.35
N ASP A 302 -5.86 -5.38 23.36
CA ASP A 302 -6.60 -6.61 23.11
C ASP A 302 -6.02 -7.35 21.89
N PRO A 303 -5.24 -8.42 22.09
CA PRO A 303 -4.65 -9.19 21.00
C PRO A 303 -5.68 -9.97 20.17
N SER A 304 -6.90 -10.16 20.66
CA SER A 304 -7.93 -10.96 19.97
C SER A 304 -8.40 -10.32 18.66
N ILE A 305 -8.29 -8.99 18.55
CA ILE A 305 -8.69 -8.24 17.37
C ILE A 305 -7.67 -8.41 16.24
N CYS A 306 -6.39 -8.14 16.52
CA CYS A 306 -5.33 -8.10 15.51
C CYS A 306 -4.70 -9.46 15.21
N CYS A 307 -4.53 -10.28 16.25
CA CYS A 307 -3.40 -11.20 16.33
C CYS A 307 -3.82 -12.64 16.64
N HIS A 308 -5.06 -12.86 17.07
CA HIS A 308 -5.61 -14.21 17.18
C HIS A 308 -6.01 -14.70 15.79
N VAL A 309 -5.53 -15.89 15.42
CA VAL A 309 -5.71 -16.49 14.11
C VAL A 309 -6.42 -17.82 14.29
N ASN A 310 -7.47 -18.06 13.51
CA ASN A 310 -8.21 -19.31 13.52
C ASN A 310 -7.81 -20.13 12.29
N LEU A 311 -6.76 -20.93 12.43
CA LEU A 311 -6.25 -21.79 11.38
C LEU A 311 -6.83 -23.19 11.49
N THR A 312 -7.15 -23.80 10.34
CA THR A 312 -7.42 -25.23 10.24
C THR A 312 -6.12 -26.02 10.34
N ASP A 313 -6.18 -27.28 10.78
CA ASP A 313 -5.00 -28.13 11.02
C ASP A 313 -4.06 -28.24 9.81
N ASP A 314 -4.58 -28.15 8.59
CA ASP A 314 -3.82 -28.21 7.34
C ASP A 314 -3.11 -26.89 6.96
N LEU A 315 -3.49 -25.78 7.61
CA LEU A 315 -2.89 -24.46 7.46
C LEU A 315 -1.95 -24.08 8.62
N ILE A 316 -1.82 -24.90 9.66
CA ILE A 316 -0.86 -24.67 10.73
C ILE A 316 0.56 -24.82 10.18
N PRO A 317 1.38 -23.75 10.13
CA PRO A 317 2.73 -23.84 9.60
C PRO A 317 3.62 -24.70 10.49
N ARG A 318 4.49 -25.52 9.90
CA ARG A 318 5.39 -26.40 10.66
C ARG A 318 6.64 -25.66 11.16
N GLU A 319 7.19 -24.75 10.37
CA GLU A 319 8.50 -24.15 10.64
C GLU A 319 8.43 -22.76 11.28
N VAL A 320 7.39 -21.98 10.97
CA VAL A 320 7.19 -20.63 11.51
C VAL A 320 5.84 -20.59 12.21
N PRO A 321 5.78 -20.88 13.52
CA PRO A 321 4.49 -20.93 14.20
C PRO A 321 3.82 -19.56 14.15
N ILE A 322 2.56 -19.56 13.72
CA ILE A 322 1.63 -18.45 13.88
C ILE A 322 0.77 -18.85 15.09
N PRO A 323 1.02 -18.31 16.29
CA PRO A 323 0.28 -18.71 17.47
C PRO A 323 -1.20 -18.35 17.30
N PRO A 324 -2.13 -19.27 17.61
CA PRO A 324 -3.56 -19.02 17.38
C PRO A 324 -4.14 -17.97 18.33
N SER A 325 -3.61 -17.87 19.55
CA SER A 325 -4.10 -16.94 20.57
C SER A 325 -2.95 -16.41 21.43
N PRO A 326 -2.04 -15.62 20.86
CA PRO A 326 -0.93 -15.04 21.61
C PRO A 326 -1.43 -14.18 22.77
N PRO A 327 -0.78 -14.23 23.94
CA PRO A 327 -1.11 -13.34 25.04
C PRO A 327 -0.66 -11.92 24.71
N ARG A 328 -1.32 -10.95 25.35
CA ARG A 328 -1.06 -9.51 25.18
C ARG A 328 0.42 -9.16 25.33
N ASP A 329 1.09 -9.78 26.31
CA ASP A 329 2.47 -9.48 26.69
C ASP A 329 3.51 -9.89 25.64
N ASP A 330 3.12 -10.73 24.67
CA ASP A 330 3.96 -11.17 23.56
C ASP A 330 3.79 -10.32 22.30
N ILE A 331 2.91 -9.32 22.32
CA ILE A 331 2.65 -8.46 21.16
C ILE A 331 3.58 -7.25 21.18
N VAL A 332 4.41 -7.12 20.14
CA VAL A 332 5.40 -6.04 20.01
C VAL A 332 5.25 -5.27 18.70
N ILE A 333 5.60 -3.98 18.76
CA ILE A 333 5.82 -3.09 17.61
C ILE A 333 7.32 -2.78 17.50
N TRP A 334 7.78 -2.47 16.28
CA TRP A 334 9.21 -2.16 16.05
C TRP A 334 9.50 -1.01 15.07
N GLU A 335 8.46 -0.48 14.43
CA GLU A 335 8.60 0.54 13.39
C GLU A 335 8.32 1.94 13.87
N THR A 336 8.03 2.07 15.16
CA THR A 336 7.81 3.34 15.82
C THR A 336 7.90 3.22 17.32
N THR A 337 7.96 4.36 17.99
CA THR A 337 8.04 4.51 19.45
C THR A 337 7.23 5.74 19.86
N ILE A 338 7.03 5.92 21.17
CA ILE A 338 6.31 7.10 21.67
C ILE A 338 7.00 8.42 21.29
N GLU A 339 8.32 8.45 21.09
CA GLU A 339 9.09 9.66 20.81
C GLU A 339 8.69 10.34 19.49
N ALA A 340 8.16 9.56 18.54
CA ALA A 340 7.72 10.07 17.25
C ALA A 340 6.23 10.49 17.23
N MET A 341 5.50 10.23 18.31
CA MET A 341 4.05 10.41 18.38
C MET A 341 3.66 11.82 18.80
N ALA A 342 2.54 12.28 18.26
CA ALA A 342 1.81 13.41 18.82
C ALA A 342 0.34 13.02 19.03
N VAL A 343 -0.37 13.72 19.90
CA VAL A 343 -1.80 13.50 20.14
C VAL A 343 -2.61 14.75 19.82
N ARG A 344 -3.87 14.56 19.43
CA ARG A 344 -4.78 15.65 19.11
C ARG A 344 -6.21 15.25 19.46
N LYS A 345 -6.98 16.19 19.99
CA LYS A 345 -8.42 16.02 20.18
C LYS A 345 -9.18 16.50 18.94
N LEU A 346 -10.06 15.65 18.42
CA LEU A 346 -10.93 15.94 17.29
C LEU A 346 -12.40 15.84 17.72
N PRO A 347 -13.29 16.70 17.19
CA PRO A 347 -14.73 16.56 17.45
C PRO A 347 -15.23 15.18 16.99
N ASN A 348 -16.09 14.54 17.78
CA ASN A 348 -16.72 13.23 17.51
C ASN A 348 -15.78 12.01 17.37
N LEU A 349 -14.51 12.20 17.01
CA LEU A 349 -13.47 11.17 17.01
C LEU A 349 -12.76 11.06 18.37
N GLY A 350 -12.85 12.10 19.21
CA GLY A 350 -12.17 12.19 20.50
C GLY A 350 -10.66 12.32 20.34
N TRP A 351 -9.89 11.65 21.20
CA TRP A 351 -8.43 11.73 21.14
C TRP A 351 -7.86 10.76 20.12
N VAL A 352 -6.95 11.26 19.29
CA VAL A 352 -6.23 10.48 18.30
C VAL A 352 -4.73 10.71 18.45
N ALA A 353 -3.93 9.66 18.25
CA ALA A 353 -2.51 9.78 17.99
C ALA A 353 -2.26 10.01 16.51
N LEU A 354 -1.28 10.86 16.21
CA LEU A 354 -0.76 11.15 14.89
C LEU A 354 0.49 10.30 14.69
N LEU A 355 0.42 9.30 13.81
CA LEU A 355 1.61 8.54 13.42
C LEU A 355 2.57 9.45 12.63
N PRO A 356 3.88 9.12 12.59
CA PRO A 356 4.85 9.89 11.82
C PRO A 356 4.47 10.02 10.35
N GLY A 357 4.76 11.19 9.80
CA GLY A 357 4.16 11.73 8.58
C GLY A 357 3.46 13.06 8.91
N PRO A 358 3.12 13.88 7.91
CA PRO A 358 3.64 13.90 6.53
C PRO A 358 5.07 14.44 6.43
N GLY A 359 5.74 14.26 5.28
CA GLY A 359 7.14 14.68 5.12
C GLY A 359 7.34 16.16 4.77
N LYS A 360 8.61 16.55 4.63
CA LYS A 360 9.06 17.95 4.50
C LYS A 360 8.52 18.69 3.27
N LYS A 361 8.09 17.98 2.22
CA LYS A 361 7.60 18.57 0.96
C LYS A 361 6.16 19.09 1.04
N MET A 362 5.45 18.81 2.14
CA MET A 362 4.11 19.33 2.34
C MET A 362 4.15 20.80 2.77
N LYS A 363 3.24 21.61 2.22
CA LYS A 363 3.00 23.00 2.66
C LYS A 363 2.64 23.01 4.14
N GLU A 364 3.19 23.97 4.88
CA GLU A 364 2.97 24.09 6.32
C GLU A 364 1.49 24.21 6.68
N THR A 365 0.71 24.93 5.86
CA THR A 365 -0.74 25.12 6.02
C THR A 365 -1.56 23.84 5.95
N ASP A 366 -1.01 22.82 5.30
CA ASP A 366 -1.71 21.55 5.07
C ASP A 366 -1.28 20.49 6.12
N ARG A 367 -0.26 20.79 6.93
CA ARG A 367 0.23 19.90 7.99
C ARG A 367 -0.74 19.89 9.16
N ILE A 368 -0.88 18.71 9.76
CA ILE A 368 -1.66 18.52 10.97
C ILE A 368 -0.70 18.47 12.16
N PHE A 369 -0.82 19.45 13.05
CA PHE A 369 -0.06 19.50 14.29
C PHE A 369 -0.83 18.84 15.44
N GLY A 370 -0.08 18.28 16.38
CA GLY A 370 -0.56 17.68 17.62
C GLY A 370 0.40 18.03 18.76
N TYR A 371 -0.05 17.80 19.98
CA TYR A 371 0.81 17.86 21.17
C TYR A 371 1.82 16.71 21.10
N TRP A 372 3.09 17.03 20.94
CA TRP A 372 4.16 16.04 20.78
C TRP A 372 4.48 15.39 22.14
N SER A 373 4.85 14.11 22.13
CA SER A 373 5.22 13.39 23.35
C SER A 373 6.41 13.98 24.11
N GLY A 374 7.26 14.76 23.45
CA GLY A 374 8.34 15.50 24.08
C GLY A 374 7.98 16.89 24.59
N ASP A 375 6.76 17.36 24.30
CA ASP A 375 6.28 18.62 24.86
C ASP A 375 6.24 18.51 26.38
N GLY A 376 6.76 19.52 27.09
CA GLY A 376 6.97 19.45 28.54
C GLY A 376 8.30 18.84 28.98
N GLY A 377 9.23 18.59 28.05
CA GLY A 377 10.63 18.27 28.35
C GLY A 377 10.91 16.80 28.66
N ALA A 378 10.00 15.88 28.31
CA ALA A 378 10.17 14.46 28.62
C ALA A 378 11.46 13.86 28.05
N PHE A 379 11.91 14.31 26.88
CA PHE A 379 13.15 13.88 26.23
C PHE A 379 14.31 14.86 26.43
N GLY A 380 14.18 15.84 27.33
CA GLY A 380 15.12 16.96 27.51
C GLY A 380 14.65 18.25 26.82
N GLU A 381 15.15 19.40 27.28
CA GLU A 381 14.71 20.73 26.81
C GLU A 381 15.09 21.00 25.34
N ASP A 382 16.22 20.47 24.88
CA ASP A 382 16.71 20.63 23.50
C ASP A 382 16.20 19.55 22.53
N ALA A 383 15.34 18.64 23.00
CA ALA A 383 14.85 17.55 22.17
C ALA A 383 13.90 18.08 21.09
N THR A 384 14.04 17.57 19.87
CA THR A 384 13.16 17.88 18.74
C THR A 384 12.41 16.65 18.29
N LYS A 385 11.18 16.84 17.81
CA LYS A 385 10.38 15.74 17.24
C LYS A 385 11.17 15.07 16.10
N PRO A 386 11.30 13.73 16.11
CA PRO A 386 11.96 13.00 15.05
C PRO A 386 11.39 13.31 13.67
N SER A 387 12.23 13.16 12.65
CA SER A 387 11.84 13.44 11.27
C SER A 387 10.73 12.48 10.83
N PRO A 388 9.64 12.97 10.19
CA PRO A 388 8.58 12.10 9.66
C PRO A 388 9.04 11.01 8.69
N GLY A 389 10.19 11.20 8.03
CA GLY A 389 10.78 10.24 7.08
C GLY A 389 11.78 9.26 7.70
N GLU A 390 11.95 9.27 9.03
CA GLU A 390 12.91 8.43 9.73
C GLU A 390 12.55 6.95 9.62
N PRO A 391 13.38 6.12 8.95
CA PRO A 391 12.96 4.78 8.55
C PRO A 391 12.55 3.83 9.67
N HIS A 392 13.10 4.01 10.87
CA HIS A 392 12.79 3.16 12.02
C HIS A 392 11.65 3.69 12.89
N LEU A 393 11.13 4.90 12.61
CA LEU A 393 10.04 5.53 13.35
C LEU A 393 8.78 5.77 12.52
N ILE A 394 8.87 5.63 11.20
CA ILE A 394 7.79 5.89 10.24
C ILE A 394 6.53 5.03 10.41
N ALA A 395 6.51 3.98 11.25
CA ALA A 395 5.37 3.08 11.42
C ALA A 395 4.85 2.51 10.09
N GLN A 396 5.66 1.80 9.30
CA GLN A 396 5.19 1.20 8.04
C GLN A 396 4.00 0.26 8.32
N GLN A 397 3.12 0.10 7.34
CA GLN A 397 1.93 -0.75 7.47
C GLN A 397 2.01 -2.04 6.66
N GLY A 398 2.99 -2.16 5.75
CA GLY A 398 3.01 -3.29 4.80
C GLY A 398 1.76 -3.34 3.91
N GLY A 399 1.08 -2.21 3.76
CA GLY A 399 -0.15 -2.08 3.00
C GLY A 399 -0.89 -0.78 3.30
N TRP A 400 -2.06 -0.63 2.70
CA TRP A 400 -2.96 0.50 2.89
C TRP A 400 -4.39 0.13 2.48
N MET A 401 -5.35 0.91 2.95
CA MET A 401 -6.76 0.81 2.56
C MET A 401 -7.23 2.17 2.08
N ALA A 402 -8.14 2.18 1.11
CA ALA A 402 -8.84 3.39 0.70
C ALA A 402 -10.19 3.08 0.06
N THR A 403 -11.18 3.92 0.32
CA THR A 403 -12.45 3.90 -0.43
C THR A 403 -12.24 4.43 -1.84
N ARG A 404 -13.17 4.11 -2.75
CA ARG A 404 -13.19 4.68 -4.11
C ARG A 404 -13.08 6.22 -4.08
N ASP A 405 -13.88 6.87 -3.23
CA ASP A 405 -13.89 8.33 -3.09
C ASP A 405 -12.57 8.88 -2.54
N GLN A 406 -11.94 8.17 -1.59
CA GLN A 406 -10.61 8.53 -1.10
C GLN A 406 -9.59 8.44 -2.24
N ILE A 407 -9.65 7.41 -3.09
CA ILE A 407 -8.71 7.28 -4.22
C ILE A 407 -8.89 8.40 -5.24
N HIS A 408 -10.12 8.81 -5.54
CA HIS A 408 -10.36 9.98 -6.38
C HIS A 408 -9.71 11.24 -5.81
N ARG A 409 -9.88 11.50 -4.50
CA ARG A 409 -9.22 12.65 -3.84
C ARG A 409 -7.70 12.52 -3.85
N LEU A 410 -7.17 11.32 -3.64
CA LEU A 410 -5.73 11.06 -3.66
C LEU A 410 -5.12 11.42 -5.02
N GLN A 411 -5.85 11.19 -6.12
CA GLN A 411 -5.37 11.57 -7.44
C GLN A 411 -5.06 13.07 -7.55
N ASP A 412 -5.80 13.93 -6.84
CA ASP A 412 -5.58 15.39 -6.82
C ASP A 412 -4.59 15.82 -5.72
N LEU A 413 -4.51 15.08 -4.61
CA LEU A 413 -3.67 15.43 -3.46
C LEU A 413 -2.22 14.99 -3.62
N CYS A 414 -1.96 13.86 -4.28
CA CYS A 414 -0.61 13.31 -4.38
C CYS A 414 0.26 14.16 -5.32
N MET A 415 1.54 14.28 -4.98
CA MET A 415 2.53 14.80 -5.92
C MET A 415 2.75 13.75 -7.01
N GLY A 416 2.44 14.11 -8.26
CA GLY A 416 2.35 13.18 -9.38
C GLY A 416 0.96 12.54 -9.44
N SER A 417 0.89 11.26 -9.79
CA SER A 417 -0.34 10.48 -9.80
C SER A 417 -0.39 9.44 -8.68
N PHE A 418 -1.58 9.12 -8.15
CA PHE A 418 -1.76 7.98 -7.25
C PHE A 418 -1.94 6.68 -8.03
N LEU A 419 -2.71 6.76 -9.11
CA LEU A 419 -2.93 5.68 -10.06
C LEU A 419 -2.04 5.85 -11.30
N PRO A 420 -1.68 4.74 -11.99
CA PRO A 420 -0.91 4.84 -13.23
C PRO A 420 -1.68 5.59 -14.33
N PRO A 421 -0.99 6.13 -15.36
CA PRO A 421 0.46 6.06 -15.56
C PRO A 421 1.23 6.89 -14.52
N PHE A 422 2.44 6.44 -14.16
CA PHE A 422 3.32 7.17 -13.26
C PHE A 422 4.31 8.01 -14.06
N ASP A 423 3.92 9.26 -14.32
CA ASP A 423 4.63 10.13 -15.24
C ASP A 423 5.67 11.05 -14.57
N PRO A 424 6.69 11.50 -15.33
CA PRO A 424 7.62 12.53 -14.87
C PRO A 424 6.93 13.89 -14.64
N PRO A 425 7.50 14.77 -13.79
CA PRO A 425 8.82 14.64 -13.17
C PRO A 425 8.84 13.84 -11.86
N GLU A 426 7.71 13.62 -11.19
CA GLU A 426 7.65 13.00 -9.86
C GLU A 426 8.04 11.53 -9.88
N TYR A 427 7.58 10.78 -10.89
CA TYR A 427 7.91 9.38 -11.08
C TYR A 427 8.57 9.19 -12.45
N ARG A 428 9.77 8.60 -12.49
CA ARG A 428 10.38 8.21 -13.77
C ARG A 428 10.22 6.73 -14.04
N SER A 429 10.36 6.36 -15.29
CA SER A 429 10.29 4.95 -15.73
C SER A 429 9.03 4.25 -15.23
N ASP A 430 7.89 4.94 -15.23
CA ASP A 430 6.62 4.41 -14.70
C ASP A 430 6.74 3.93 -13.24
N GLY A 431 7.34 4.76 -12.37
CA GLY A 431 7.48 4.44 -10.95
C GLY A 431 8.48 3.31 -10.64
N GLN A 432 9.29 2.88 -11.62
CA GLN A 432 10.29 1.82 -11.46
C GLN A 432 11.65 2.31 -10.94
N GLU A 433 11.79 3.60 -10.64
CA GLU A 433 12.99 4.06 -9.97
C GLU A 433 13.13 3.31 -8.64
N SER A 434 14.21 2.55 -8.50
CA SER A 434 14.41 1.65 -7.35
C SER A 434 14.37 2.42 -6.05
N MET A 435 13.23 2.36 -5.38
CA MET A 435 13.06 2.66 -3.97
C MET A 435 13.08 1.34 -3.19
N ASN A 436 13.05 1.40 -1.87
CA ASN A 436 12.85 0.21 -1.04
C ASN A 436 11.46 -0.40 -1.28
N VAL A 437 11.22 -1.65 -0.85
CA VAL A 437 9.95 -2.35 -1.12
C VAL A 437 8.78 -1.58 -0.49
N GLU A 438 9.07 -0.98 0.67
CA GLU A 438 8.16 -0.19 1.51
C GLU A 438 7.69 1.11 0.84
N PHE A 439 8.30 1.50 -0.28
CA PHE A 439 7.85 2.68 -1.01
C PHE A 439 6.45 2.51 -1.58
N TRP A 440 6.21 1.41 -2.29
CA TRP A 440 4.94 1.10 -2.93
C TRP A 440 3.99 0.32 -2.01
N SER A 441 4.53 -0.63 -1.23
CA SER A 441 3.73 -1.46 -0.33
C SER A 441 3.45 -0.77 1.02
N GLY A 442 4.48 -0.15 1.60
CA GLY A 442 4.56 0.01 3.05
C GLY A 442 4.15 1.37 3.60
N GLY A 443 4.23 2.44 2.79
CA GLY A 443 3.78 3.76 3.23
C GLY A 443 4.70 4.95 2.93
N TYR A 444 5.89 4.82 2.34
CA TYR A 444 6.68 6.03 2.05
C TYR A 444 5.99 6.93 1.02
N GLN A 445 5.57 6.37 -0.12
CA GLN A 445 4.84 7.12 -1.15
C GLN A 445 3.53 7.68 -0.57
N PHE A 446 2.83 6.88 0.23
CA PHE A 446 1.51 7.25 0.71
C PHE A 446 1.55 8.28 1.86
N PHE A 447 2.44 8.12 2.85
CA PHE A 447 2.41 8.89 4.09
C PHE A 447 3.49 9.96 4.20
N THR A 448 4.69 9.75 3.65
CA THR A 448 5.83 10.66 3.88
C THR A 448 6.21 11.52 2.70
N GLY A 449 5.81 11.14 1.48
CA GLY A 449 6.03 11.94 0.30
C GLY A 449 7.50 12.33 0.03
N VAL A 450 8.47 11.52 0.49
CA VAL A 450 9.90 11.85 0.38
C VAL A 450 10.30 12.08 -1.10
N LYS A 451 9.72 11.29 -2.01
CA LYS A 451 9.94 11.39 -3.46
C LYS A 451 8.62 11.11 -4.19
N GLY A 452 7.92 12.18 -4.61
CA GLY A 452 6.52 12.05 -5.02
C GLY A 452 5.63 11.64 -3.85
N GLY A 453 4.34 11.46 -4.08
CA GLY A 453 3.45 10.82 -3.11
C GLY A 453 2.49 11.74 -2.36
N CYS A 454 1.73 11.14 -1.44
CA CYS A 454 0.45 11.66 -0.98
C CYS A 454 0.49 12.35 0.37
N ASN A 455 1.60 12.27 1.12
CA ASN A 455 1.75 12.98 2.40
C ASN A 455 0.52 12.85 3.30
N MET A 456 -0.07 11.66 3.39
CA MET A 456 -1.25 11.45 4.20
C MET A 456 -0.87 11.36 5.69
N GLN A 457 -1.56 12.13 6.52
CA GLN A 457 -1.50 12.02 7.97
C GLN A 457 -2.37 10.85 8.43
N ARG A 458 -1.73 9.92 9.12
CA ARG A 458 -2.42 8.77 9.70
C ARG A 458 -2.82 9.04 11.14
N ILE A 459 -3.98 8.54 11.52
CA ILE A 459 -4.49 8.66 12.89
C ILE A 459 -4.78 7.30 13.52
N VAL A 460 -4.54 7.20 14.82
CA VAL A 460 -4.89 6.07 15.69
C VAL A 460 -5.81 6.59 16.78
N ARG A 461 -7.05 6.12 16.84
CA ARG A 461 -8.02 6.44 17.88
C ARG A 461 -7.56 5.87 19.21
N LEU A 462 -7.51 6.73 20.24
CA LEU A 462 -6.95 6.37 21.56
C LEU A 462 -7.98 5.80 22.53
N GLN A 463 -9.25 5.75 22.16
CA GLN A 463 -10.25 5.12 23.01
C GLN A 463 -9.98 3.61 23.12
N PRO A 464 -10.06 3.01 24.32
CA PRO A 464 -9.77 1.60 24.55
C PRO A 464 -10.43 0.62 23.56
N GLU A 465 -11.72 0.82 23.28
CA GLU A 465 -12.52 -0.03 22.40
C GLU A 465 -12.13 0.05 20.92
N HIS A 466 -11.33 1.06 20.55
CA HIS A 466 -10.90 1.32 19.18
C HIS A 466 -9.40 1.11 18.96
N PHE A 467 -8.59 1.18 20.01
CA PHE A 467 -7.13 1.21 19.89
C PHE A 467 -6.57 -0.04 19.20
N SER A 468 -6.93 -1.23 19.68
CA SER A 468 -6.42 -2.50 19.14
C SER A 468 -6.83 -2.74 17.68
N LYS A 469 -7.90 -2.09 17.20
CA LYS A 469 -8.35 -2.14 15.79
C LYS A 469 -7.42 -1.40 14.82
N HIS A 470 -6.44 -0.66 15.34
CA HIS A 470 -5.38 -0.02 14.55
C HIS A 470 -4.10 -0.86 14.43
N PHE A 471 -4.09 -2.11 14.88
CA PHE A 471 -2.89 -2.95 14.85
C PHE A 471 -3.09 -4.14 13.91
N ILE A 472 -2.10 -4.39 13.06
CA ILE A 472 -2.18 -5.41 12.01
C ILE A 472 -1.04 -6.40 12.17
N TYR A 473 -1.39 -7.68 12.14
CA TYR A 473 -0.42 -8.74 12.45
C TYR A 473 0.46 -9.04 11.24
N HIS A 474 1.77 -8.88 11.42
CA HIS A 474 2.81 -9.31 10.49
C HIS A 474 3.24 -10.75 10.82
N ALA A 475 2.59 -11.71 10.18
CA ALA A 475 2.64 -13.12 10.58
C ALA A 475 3.98 -13.80 10.30
N ALA A 476 4.88 -13.17 9.53
CA ALA A 476 6.21 -13.70 9.27
C ALA A 476 7.08 -13.77 10.55
N ASN A 477 6.75 -13.01 11.60
CA ASN A 477 7.45 -13.00 12.90
C ASN A 477 8.98 -12.99 12.78
N ASN A 478 9.51 -12.25 11.80
CA ASN A 478 10.93 -12.31 11.43
C ASN A 478 11.72 -11.09 11.90
N LYS A 479 11.04 -9.99 12.27
CA LYS A 479 11.69 -8.75 12.67
C LYS A 479 12.33 -8.87 14.04
N GLN A 480 11.72 -9.63 14.96
CA GLN A 480 12.34 -9.97 16.24
C GLN A 480 13.71 -10.68 16.10
N ARG A 481 13.97 -11.38 14.99
CA ARG A 481 15.27 -12.02 14.69
C ARG A 481 16.25 -11.08 13.98
N GLN A 482 15.75 -10.07 13.27
CA GLN A 482 16.54 -9.17 12.43
C GLN A 482 16.97 -7.91 13.18
N LEU A 483 16.20 -7.48 14.16
CA LEU A 483 16.36 -6.20 14.85
C LEU A 483 16.81 -6.42 16.29
N SER A 484 17.37 -5.38 16.90
CA SER A 484 17.79 -5.44 18.29
C SER A 484 16.59 -5.39 19.24
N ARG A 485 16.81 -5.88 20.46
CA ARG A 485 15.83 -5.86 21.54
C ARG A 485 15.36 -4.44 21.89
N GLU A 486 16.23 -3.43 21.78
CA GLU A 486 15.82 -2.04 22.04
C GLU A 486 14.78 -1.52 21.05
N ARG A 487 14.61 -2.18 19.89
CA ARG A 487 13.57 -1.80 18.93
C ARG A 487 12.20 -2.43 19.21
N MET A 488 12.10 -3.41 20.12
CA MET A 488 10.87 -4.18 20.33
C MET A 488 10.07 -3.60 21.49
N LEU A 489 9.08 -2.74 21.21
CA LEU A 489 8.21 -2.15 22.23
C LEU A 489 6.92 -2.96 22.35
N LYS A 490 6.51 -3.34 23.57
CA LYS A 490 5.20 -3.97 23.79
C LYS A 490 4.08 -3.03 23.33
N ALA A 491 3.11 -3.55 22.56
CA ALA A 491 1.97 -2.77 22.07
C ALA A 491 1.14 -2.18 23.24
N ASP A 492 1.00 -2.93 24.32
CA ASP A 492 0.32 -2.49 25.54
C ASP A 492 1.03 -1.33 26.24
N HIS A 493 2.37 -1.35 26.32
CA HIS A 493 3.14 -0.23 26.85
C HIS A 493 2.99 1.01 25.95
N PHE A 494 2.99 0.82 24.63
CA PHE A 494 2.79 1.93 23.69
C PHE A 494 1.42 2.61 23.88
N MET A 495 0.36 1.83 24.09
CA MET A 495 -0.98 2.34 24.44
C MET A 495 -0.97 3.19 25.71
N ALA A 496 -0.36 2.67 26.77
CA ALA A 496 -0.29 3.35 28.07
C ALA A 496 0.54 4.64 28.01
N GLN A 497 1.64 4.65 27.26
CA GLN A 497 2.42 5.87 27.05
C GLN A 497 1.65 6.93 26.26
N LEU A 498 0.87 6.53 25.24
CA LEU A 498 -0.01 7.45 24.50
C LEU A 498 -1.08 8.07 25.41
N ASN A 499 -1.60 7.31 26.38
CA ASN A 499 -2.54 7.84 27.36
C ASN A 499 -1.90 8.91 28.27
N SER A 500 -0.66 8.69 28.71
CA SER A 500 0.10 9.70 29.47
C SER A 500 0.27 10.99 28.66
N VAL A 501 0.63 10.89 27.38
CA VAL A 501 0.75 12.05 26.48
C VAL A 501 -0.61 12.73 26.28
N ARG A 502 -1.70 11.97 26.15
CA ARG A 502 -3.07 12.51 26.09
C ARG A 502 -3.43 13.31 27.34
N LYS A 503 -3.18 12.80 28.54
CA LYS A 503 -3.47 13.50 29.80
C LYS A 503 -2.63 14.77 29.96
N ALA A 504 -1.37 14.74 29.53
CA ALA A 504 -0.52 15.93 29.48
C ALA A 504 -1.11 17.00 28.52
N ALA A 505 -1.54 16.60 27.33
CA ALA A 505 -2.20 17.49 26.37
C ALA A 505 -3.52 18.07 26.91
N GLU A 506 -4.33 17.27 27.62
CA GLU A 506 -5.57 17.72 28.27
C GLU A 506 -5.30 18.82 29.31
N LYS A 507 -4.26 18.65 30.12
CA LYS A 507 -3.87 19.66 31.11
C LYS A 507 -3.53 21.00 30.45
N VAL A 508 -2.81 20.97 29.33
CA VAL A 508 -2.46 22.19 28.56
C VAL A 508 -3.71 22.86 27.96
N LEU A 509 -4.68 22.08 27.48
CA LEU A 509 -5.96 22.62 27.00
C LEU A 509 -6.76 23.29 28.11
N LEU A 510 -6.83 22.67 29.30
CA LEU A 510 -7.53 23.23 30.46
C LEU A 510 -6.88 24.54 30.92
N GLN A 511 -5.55 24.61 30.94
CA GLN A 511 -4.80 25.81 31.29
C GLN A 511 -4.98 26.94 30.28
N SER A 512 -5.21 26.64 29.00
CA SER A 512 -5.42 27.66 27.96
C SER A 512 -6.82 28.31 28.02
N ASN A 513 -7.76 27.71 28.75
CA ASN A 513 -9.14 28.17 28.88
C ASN A 513 -9.42 28.92 30.18
N MET A 514 -8.47 28.91 31.13
CA MET A 514 -8.47 29.74 32.33
C MET A 514 -7.77 31.06 32.01
#